data_AF-A0A1S9GZV5-F1
#
_entry.id   AF-A0A1S9GZV5-F1
#
_cell.length_a   1.000
_cell.length_b   1.000
_cell.length_c   1.000
_cell.angle_alpha   90.00
_cell.angle_beta   90.00
_cell.angle_gamma   90.00
#
_symmetry.space_group_name_H-M   'P 1'
#
loop_
_entity.id
_entity.type
_entity.pdbx_description
1 polymer ?
#
loop_
_entity_poly.entity_id
_entity_poly.type
_entity_poly.pdbx_seq_one_letter_code
_entity_poly.pdbx_strand_id
1 'polypeptide(L)'
;MNTANLQLKGLIMAMASICEAIVDKQLLTRGEIDAALSKAQKAIEEDDDHELSGANLAAILFPIRVLQLAGESNRKGEEATFSDYAKRVGKLS
;
A
#
# COMPACT_ATOMS: atom_id res chain seq x y z
N MET A 1 12.52 -1.28 -15.55
CA MET A 1 12.37 -0.95 -14.11
C MET A 1 13.62 -0.19 -13.70
N ASN A 2 13.50 1.02 -13.12
CA ASN A 2 14.68 1.76 -12.65
C ASN A 2 14.96 1.45 -11.17
N THR A 3 16.11 1.91 -10.66
CA THR A 3 16.51 1.67 -9.26
C THR A 3 15.51 2.24 -8.25
N ALA A 4 14.89 3.38 -8.55
CA ALA A 4 13.85 3.96 -7.69
C ALA A 4 12.64 3.03 -7.53
N ASN A 5 12.17 2.40 -8.61
CA ASN A 5 11.07 1.43 -8.55
C ASN A 5 11.45 0.16 -7.77
N LEU A 6 12.71 -0.27 -7.84
CA LEU A 6 13.22 -1.38 -7.04
C LEU A 6 13.27 -1.04 -5.54
N GLN A 7 13.76 0.14 -5.20
CA GLN A 7 13.81 0.64 -3.82
C GLN A 7 12.41 0.77 -3.23
N LEU A 8 11.47 1.36 -3.99
CA LEU A 8 10.08 1.48 -3.59
C LEU A 8 9.42 0.11 -3.39
N LYS A 9 9.67 -0.85 -4.29
CA LYS A 9 9.22 -2.24 -4.12
C LYS A 9 9.72 -2.84 -2.81
N GLY A 10 11.00 -2.70 -2.50
CA GLY A 10 11.58 -3.20 -1.25
C GLY A 10 10.96 -2.56 -0.02
N LEU A 11 10.78 -1.23 -0.05
CA LEU A 11 10.15 -0.46 1.03
C LEU A 11 8.71 -0.89 1.28
N ILE A 12 7.90 -1.06 0.23
CA ILE A 12 6.51 -1.50 0.35
C ILE A 12 6.43 -2.88 1.01
N MET A 13 7.26 -3.83 0.57
CA MET A 13 7.25 -5.18 1.15
C MET A 13 7.73 -5.18 2.61
N ALA A 14 8.75 -4.40 2.94
CA ALA A 14 9.20 -4.24 4.32
C ALA A 14 8.09 -3.65 5.21
N MET A 15 7.36 -2.66 4.70
CA MET A 15 6.26 -2.03 5.43
C MET A 15 5.09 -3.00 5.63
N ALA A 16 4.76 -3.81 4.62
CA ALA A 16 3.75 -4.86 4.75
C ALA A 16 4.10 -5.85 5.88
N SER A 17 5.36 -6.31 5.94
CA SER A 17 5.83 -7.19 7.02
C SER A 17 5.80 -6.51 8.40
N ILE A 18 6.10 -5.21 8.47
CA ILE A 18 5.99 -4.44 9.72
C ILE A 18 4.52 -4.35 10.17
N CYS A 19 3.59 -4.06 9.25
CA CYS A 19 2.16 -4.03 9.54
C CYS A 19 1.68 -5.37 10.10
N GLU A 20 2.08 -6.49 9.49
CA GLU A 20 1.76 -7.82 10.02
C GLU A 20 2.36 -8.04 11.42
N ALA A 21 3.63 -7.70 11.63
CA ALA A 21 4.27 -7.85 12.94
C ALA A 21 3.59 -7.00 14.03
N ILE A 22 3.00 -5.85 13.68
CA ILE A 22 2.21 -5.02 14.59
C ILE A 22 0.89 -5.72 14.94
N VAL A 23 0.21 -6.31 13.96
CA VAL A 23 -1.04 -7.06 14.15
C VAL A 23 -0.82 -8.33 14.97
N ASP A 24 0.24 -9.09 14.68
CA ASP A 24 0.58 -10.32 15.38
C ASP A 24 0.89 -10.06 16.86
N LYS A 25 1.48 -8.90 17.16
CA LYS A 25 1.71 -8.43 18.54
C LYS A 25 0.47 -7.79 19.18
N GLN A 26 -0.66 -7.76 18.48
CA GLN A 26 -1.93 -7.17 18.94
C GLN A 26 -1.81 -5.69 19.34
N LEU A 27 -0.84 -4.97 18.75
CA LEU A 27 -0.63 -3.54 19.03
C LEU A 27 -1.63 -2.67 18.28
N LEU A 28 -2.00 -3.08 17.06
CA LEU A 28 -3.08 -2.52 16.27
C LEU A 28 -3.83 -3.66 15.59
N THR A 29 -5.13 -3.47 15.41
CA THR A 29 -5.95 -4.34 14.57
C THR A 29 -5.69 -4.04 13.09
N ARG A 30 -5.99 -5.02 12.23
CA ARG A 30 -5.95 -4.84 10.76
C ARG A 30 -6.82 -3.65 10.32
N GLY A 31 -7.98 -3.46 10.97
CA GLY A 31 -8.88 -2.34 10.67
C GLY A 31 -8.31 -0.98 11.06
N GLU A 32 -7.55 -0.89 12.15
CA GLU A 32 -6.86 0.36 12.53
C GLU A 32 -5.73 0.71 11.56
N ILE A 33 -4.99 -0.29 11.07
CA ILE A 33 -3.99 -0.09 10.02
C ILE A 33 -4.66 0.37 8.72
N ASP A 34 -5.74 -0.29 8.30
CA ASP A 34 -6.47 0.10 7.09
C ASP A 34 -7.07 1.51 7.19
N ALA A 35 -7.57 1.90 8.37
CA ALA A 35 -8.05 3.25 8.63
C ALA A 35 -6.90 4.28 8.55
N ALA A 36 -5.71 3.95 9.05
CA ALA A 36 -4.53 4.82 8.94
C ALA A 36 -4.07 4.98 7.48
N LEU A 37 -4.07 3.90 6.70
CA LEU A 37 -3.75 3.93 5.27
C LEU A 37 -4.80 4.72 4.47
N SER A 38 -6.08 4.54 4.76
CA SER A 38 -7.17 5.30 4.15
C SER A 38 -7.09 6.79 4.47
N LYS A 39 -6.67 7.15 5.68
CA LYS A 39 -6.41 8.54 6.05
C LYS A 39 -5.25 9.13 5.24
N ALA A 40 -4.17 8.38 5.04
CA ALA A 40 -3.04 8.82 4.22
C ALA A 40 -3.43 8.99 2.74
N GLN A 41 -4.23 8.07 2.20
CA GLN A 41 -4.77 8.18 0.84
C GLN A 41 -5.60 9.46 0.68
N LYS A 42 -6.55 9.72 1.58
CA LYS A 42 -7.37 10.94 1.52
C LYS A 42 -6.53 12.20 1.59
N ALA A 43 -5.53 12.24 2.47
CA ALA A 43 -4.65 13.38 2.59
C ALA A 43 -3.89 13.68 1.28
N ILE A 44 -3.55 12.66 0.49
CA ILE A 44 -2.93 12.84 -0.84
C ILE A 44 -3.95 13.29 -1.89
N GLU A 45 -5.17 12.74 -1.84
CA GLU A 45 -6.24 13.09 -2.78
C GLU A 45 -6.79 14.51 -2.54
N GLU A 46 -6.76 14.99 -1.30
CA GLU A 46 -7.19 16.33 -0.86
C GLU A 46 -6.05 17.36 -0.93
N ASP A 47 -4.81 16.95 -1.20
CA ASP A 47 -3.67 17.85 -1.36
C ASP A 47 -3.77 18.61 -2.71
N ASP A 48 -4.49 19.73 -2.66
CA ASP A 48 -4.83 20.62 -3.79
C ASP A 48 -3.59 21.34 -4.39
N ASP A 49 -2.42 21.26 -3.74
CA ASP A 49 -1.26 22.11 -4.06
C ASP A 49 -0.46 21.65 -5.30
N HIS A 50 -0.84 20.55 -5.96
CA HIS A 50 -0.11 20.07 -7.12
C HIS A 50 -1.07 19.65 -8.25
N GLU A 51 -0.96 20.30 -9.42
CA GLU A 51 -1.51 19.86 -10.71
C GLU A 51 -0.85 18.53 -11.17
N LEU A 52 -0.89 17.50 -10.34
CA LEU A 52 -0.39 16.19 -10.68
C LEU A 52 -1.29 15.61 -11.75
N SER A 53 -0.69 15.22 -12.88
CA SER A 53 -1.38 14.36 -13.83
C SER A 53 -1.92 13.12 -13.10
N GLY A 54 -3.02 12.55 -13.61
CA GLY A 54 -3.59 11.33 -13.03
C GLY A 54 -2.59 10.18 -12.91
N ALA A 55 -1.59 10.12 -13.80
CA ALA A 55 -0.50 9.14 -13.72
C ALA A 55 0.44 9.36 -12.53
N ASN A 56 0.77 10.62 -12.22
CA ASN A 56 1.59 10.96 -11.06
C ASN A 56 0.83 10.69 -9.77
N LEU A 57 -0.44 11.07 -9.70
CA LEU A 57 -1.30 10.76 -8.55
C LEU A 57 -1.41 9.24 -8.34
N ALA A 58 -1.64 8.48 -9.41
CA ALA A 58 -1.67 7.02 -9.33
C ALA A 58 -0.34 6.42 -8.84
N ALA A 59 0.80 6.99 -9.24
CA ALA A 59 2.12 6.55 -8.78
C ALA A 59 2.32 6.81 -7.28
N ILE A 60 1.83 7.94 -6.77
CA ILE A 60 1.90 8.29 -5.34
C ILE A 60 0.97 7.40 -4.51
N LEU A 61 -0.23 7.10 -5.01
CA LEU A 61 -1.22 6.25 -4.33
C LEU A 61 -0.86 4.75 -4.37
N PHE A 62 -0.05 4.33 -5.34
CA PHE A 62 0.27 2.92 -5.57
C PHE A 62 0.81 2.19 -4.31
N PRO A 63 1.79 2.72 -3.54
CA PRO A 63 2.26 2.09 -2.32
C PRO A 63 1.16 1.84 -1.28
N ILE A 64 0.25 2.81 -1.10
CA ILE A 64 -0.85 2.71 -0.14
C ILE A 64 -1.82 1.60 -0.56
N ARG A 65 -2.19 1.57 -1.84
CA ARG A 65 -3.07 0.52 -2.40
C ARG A 65 -2.48 -0.87 -2.28
N VAL A 66 -1.17 -1.02 -2.45
CA VAL A 66 -0.49 -2.31 -2.23
C VAL A 66 -0.58 -2.73 -0.75
N LEU A 67 -0.34 -1.81 0.19
CA LEU A 67 -0.39 -2.12 1.62
C LEU A 67 -1.80 -2.49 2.10
N GLN A 68 -2.84 -1.83 1.58
CA GLN A 68 -4.23 -2.20 1.85
C GLN A 68 -4.53 -3.63 1.38
N LEU A 69 -4.16 -3.97 0.14
CA LEU A 69 -4.32 -5.32 -0.40
C LEU A 69 -3.51 -6.39 0.36
N ALA A 70 -2.34 -6.01 0.88
CA ALA A 70 -1.52 -6.90 1.70
C ALA A 70 -2.22 -7.24 3.02
N GLY A 71 -2.77 -6.23 3.71
CA GLY A 71 -3.55 -6.42 4.92
C GLY A 71 -4.78 -7.31 4.72
N GLU A 72 -5.43 -7.22 3.56
CA GLU A 72 -6.56 -8.07 3.17
C GLU A 72 -6.17 -9.52 2.83
N SER A 73 -5.02 -9.71 2.17
CA SER A 73 -4.58 -11.03 1.69
C SER A 73 -4.05 -11.91 2.83
N ASN A 74 -3.41 -11.28 3.82
CA ASN A 74 -2.95 -11.99 5.03
C ASN A 74 -4.12 -12.49 5.89
N ARG A 75 -5.28 -11.83 5.82
CA ARG A 75 -6.52 -12.37 6.42
C ARG A 75 -6.94 -13.72 5.80
N LYS A 76 -6.53 -14.00 4.56
CA LYS A 76 -6.79 -15.26 3.84
C LYS A 76 -5.65 -16.28 3.95
N GLY A 77 -4.53 -15.93 4.60
CA GLY A 77 -3.34 -16.79 4.69
C GLY A 77 -2.59 -16.95 3.37
N GLU A 78 -2.78 -16.04 2.42
CA GLU A 78 -2.07 -16.06 1.12
C GLU A 78 -0.78 -15.24 1.21
N GLU A 79 0.38 -15.90 1.11
CA GLU A 79 1.66 -15.20 0.85
C GLU A 79 1.70 -14.73 -0.61
N ALA A 80 1.35 -13.46 -0.84
CA ALA A 80 1.40 -12.85 -2.16
C ALA A 80 2.67 -12.04 -2.36
N THR A 81 3.23 -12.08 -3.58
CA THR A 81 4.41 -11.29 -3.92
C THR A 81 4.03 -9.86 -4.26
N PHE A 82 5.01 -8.94 -4.25
CA PHE A 82 4.82 -7.59 -4.78
C PHE A 82 4.19 -7.58 -6.19
N SER A 83 4.62 -8.50 -7.05
CA SER A 83 4.11 -8.58 -8.42
C SER A 83 2.63 -8.97 -8.47
N ASP A 84 2.16 -9.76 -7.49
CA ASP A 84 0.75 -10.12 -7.38
C ASP A 84 -0.08 -8.93 -6.90
N TYR A 85 0.40 -8.20 -5.89
CA TYR A 85 -0.24 -6.97 -5.45
C TYR A 85 -0.27 -5.91 -6.55
N ALA A 86 0.84 -5.69 -7.26
CA ALA A 86 0.92 -4.72 -8.35
C ALA A 86 -0.10 -5.03 -9.46
N LYS A 87 -0.26 -6.30 -9.83
CA LYS A 87 -1.28 -6.75 -10.78
C LYS A 87 -2.69 -6.51 -10.26
N ARG A 88 -2.95 -6.74 -8.97
CA ARG A 88 -4.26 -6.50 -8.36
C ARG A 88 -4.60 -5.01 -8.35
N VAL A 89 -3.65 -4.14 -7.99
CA VAL A 89 -3.84 -2.68 -8.07
C VAL A 89 -4.20 -2.26 -9.48
N GLY A 90 -3.46 -2.72 -10.51
CA GLY A 90 -3.73 -2.37 -11.91
C GLY A 90 -5.08 -2.86 -12.46
N LYS A 91 -5.75 -3.82 -11.81
CA LYS A 91 -7.11 -4.27 -12.17
C LYS A 91 -8.22 -3.46 -11.49
N LEU A 92 -7.89 -2.78 -10.39
CA LEU A 92 -8.79 -1.94 -9.61
C LEU A 92 -8.67 -0.44 -9.96
N SER A 93 -7.74 -0.10 -10.86
CA SER A 93 -7.41 1.27 -11.28
C SER A 93 -8.26 1.73 -12.45
#